data_AF-A0A8S2ZUX0-F1
#
_entry.id   AF-A0A8S2ZUX0-F1
#
_cell.length_a   1.000
_cell.length_b   1.000
_cell.length_c   1.000
_cell.angle_alpha   90.00
_cell.angle_beta   90.00
_cell.angle_gamma   90.00
#
_symmetry.space_group_name_H-M   'P 1'
#
loop_
_entity.id
_entity.type
_entity.pdbx_description
1 polymer ?
#
loop_
_entity_poly.entity_id
_entity_poly.type
_entity_poly.pdbx_seq_one_letter_code
_entity_poly.pdbx_strand_id
1 'polypeptide(L)' 'YERAGRVSGRHGSITQIPILSMPNDDITHPIPDLTGYITEGQIYVDRQLHNRQ' A
#
# COMPACT_ATOMS: atom_id res chain seq x y z
N TYR A 1 -5.23 3.43 7.82
CA TYR A 1 -5.75 2.88 6.57
C TYR A 1 -7.29 2.73 6.60
N GLU A 2 -7.87 2.26 7.71
CA GLU A 2 -9.33 2.09 7.96
C GLU A 2 -10.31 3.27 7.69
N ARG A 3 -9.84 4.43 7.24
CA ARG A 3 -10.73 5.58 6.92
C ARG A 3 -11.13 5.63 5.44
N ALA A 4 -10.69 4.67 4.64
CA ALA A 4 -11.19 4.45 3.29
C ALA A 4 -12.53 3.68 3.33
N GLY A 5 -13.28 3.74 2.24
CA GLY A 5 -14.51 2.98 2.07
C GLY A 5 -15.72 3.85 1.75
N ARG A 6 -16.90 3.22 1.83
CA ARG A 6 -18.19 3.84 1.53
C ARG A 6 -19.14 3.67 2.70
N VAL A 7 -19.84 4.74 3.05
CA VAL A 7 -20.88 4.69 4.09
C VAL A 7 -22.21 4.31 3.43
N SER A 8 -22.91 3.33 4.02
CA SER A 8 -24.22 2.90 3.53
C SER A 8 -25.21 4.09 3.48
N GLY A 9 -25.98 4.17 2.39
CA GLY A 9 -26.93 5.27 2.15
C GLY A 9 -26.31 6.60 1.72
N ARG A 10 -24.99 6.68 1.52
CA ARG A 10 -24.31 7.87 0.98
C ARG A 10 -23.71 7.59 -0.41
N HIS A 11 -23.80 8.57 -1.30
CA HIS A 11 -23.33 8.44 -2.67
C HIS A 11 -21.80 8.49 -2.82
N GLY A 12 -21.10 9.22 -1.94
CA GLY A 12 -19.65 9.38 -2.00
C GLY A 12 -18.87 8.23 -1.35
N SER A 13 -17.59 8.10 -1.72
CA SER A 13 -16.63 7.16 -1.15
C SER A 13 -15.26 7.83 -0.99
N ILE A 14 -14.40 7.22 -0.16
CA ILE A 14 -13.00 7.58 -0.03
C ILE A 14 -12.16 6.38 -0.45
N THR A 15 -11.25 6.59 -1.40
CA THR A 15 -10.25 5.60 -1.80
C THR A 15 -8.89 6.07 -1.31
N GLN A 16 -8.14 5.18 -0.65
CA GLN A 16 -6.79 5.47 -0.18
C GLN A 16 -5.78 4.69 -1.02
N ILE A 17 -4.74 5.38 -1.49
CA ILE A 17 -3.59 4.78 -2.18
C ILE A 17 -2.33 5.28 -1.44
N PRO A 18 -1.92 4.60 -0.37
CA PRO A 18 -0.72 4.97 0.36
C PRO A 18 0.55 4.56 -0.40
N ILE A 19 1.59 5.38 -0.30
CA ILE A 19 2.91 5.11 -0.88
C ILE A 19 3.93 5.14 0.25
N LEU A 20 4.83 4.15 0.28
CA LEU A 20 5.95 4.08 1.22
C LEU A 20 7.24 3.70 0.49
N SER A 21 8.37 3.99 1.11
CA SER A 21 9.68 3.53 0.66
C SER A 21 10.20 2.49 1.64
N MET A 22 10.64 1.34 1.13
CA MET A 22 11.16 0.26 1.99
C MET A 22 12.63 0.51 2.35
N PRO A 23 13.00 0.42 3.63
CA PRO A 23 14.40 0.41 4.03
C PRO A 23 15.12 -0.79 3.42
N ASN A 24 16.27 -0.55 2.78
CA ASN A 24 17.11 -1.60 2.16
C ASN A 24 16.39 -2.53 1.17
N ASP A 25 15.25 -2.11 0.60
CA ASP A 25 14.37 -2.94 -0.24
C ASP A 25 13.87 -4.22 0.46
N ASP A 26 13.85 -4.24 1.79
CA ASP A 26 13.45 -5.39 2.60
C ASP A 26 11.93 -5.44 2.82
N ILE A 27 11.26 -6.38 2.16
CA ILE A 27 9.82 -6.61 2.30
C ILE A 27 9.45 -7.19 3.68
N THR A 28 10.40 -7.77 4.41
CA THR A 28 10.18 -8.31 5.76
C THR A 28 10.32 -7.24 6.85
N HIS A 29 10.69 -6.01 6.47
CA HIS A 29 10.77 -4.90 7.40
C HIS A 29 9.40 -4.62 8.06
N PRO A 30 9.32 -4.22 9.35
CA PRO A 30 8.04 -4.02 10.04
C PRO A 30 7.10 -3.00 9.39
N ILE A 31 7.64 -2.04 8.62
CA ILE A 31 6.84 -1.02 7.93
C ILE A 31 5.97 -1.64 6.82
N PRO A 32 6.53 -2.25 5.76
CA PRO A 32 5.72 -2.91 4.73
C PRO A 32 4.90 -4.08 5.27
N ASP A 33 5.40 -4.81 6.27
CA ASP A 33 4.67 -5.91 6.91
C ASP A 33 3.37 -5.42 7.58
N LEU A 34 3.46 -4.44 8.48
CA LEU A 34 2.29 -3.89 9.16
C LEU A 34 1.37 -3.12 8.20
N THR A 35 1.92 -2.44 7.20
CA THR A 35 1.09 -1.82 6.17
C THR A 35 0.28 -2.87 5.42
N GLY A 36 0.92 -3.94 4.94
CA GLY A 36 0.25 -5.03 4.22
C GLY A 36 -0.71 -5.84 5.09
N TYR A 37 -0.50 -5.87 6.41
CA TYR A 37 -1.43 -6.48 7.36
C TYR A 37 -2.73 -5.68 7.51
N ILE A 38 -2.66 -4.34 7.41
CA ILE A 38 -3.83 -3.46 7.59
C ILE A 38 -4.53 -3.18 6.24
N THR A 39 -3.79 -2.98 5.15
CA THR A 39 -4.37 -2.71 3.83
C THR A 39 -4.78 -3.98 3.11
N GLU A 40 -5.73 -3.89 2.19
CA GLU A 40 -6.25 -5.02 1.43
C GLU A 40 -5.36 -5.38 0.23
N GLY A 41 -4.07 -5.59 0.50
CA GLY A 41 -3.02 -5.88 -0.47
C GLY A 41 -2.06 -4.72 -0.71
N GLN A 42 -1.08 -4.96 -1.56
CA GLN A 42 -0.06 -3.98 -1.94
C GLN A 42 0.35 -4.13 -3.40
N ILE A 43 0.77 -3.01 -4.01
CA ILE A 43 1.44 -3.00 -5.30
C ILE A 43 2.94 -2.81 -5.04
N TYR A 44 3.74 -3.75 -5.50
CA TYR A 44 5.19 -3.71 -5.36
C TYR A 44 5.85 -3.08 -6.59
N VAL A 45 6.70 -2.07 -6.36
CA VAL A 45 7.52 -1.44 -7.41
C VAL A 45 8.92 -2.02 -7.30
N ASP A 46 9.30 -2.87 -8.25
CA ASP A 46 10.58 -3.56 -8.23
C ASP A 46 11.71 -2.74 -8.89
N ARG A 47 12.83 -2.63 -8.17
CA ARG A 47 14.05 -1.95 -8.63
C ARG A 47 14.71 -2.70 -9.78
N GLN A 48 14.67 -4.04 -9.81
CA GLN A 48 15.30 -4.78 -10.91
C GLN A 48 14.57 -4.51 -12.21
N LEU A 49 13.23 -4.59 -12.23
CA LEU A 49 12.42 -4.25 -13.41
C LEU A 49 12.69 -2.83 -13.91
N HIS A 50 12.84 -1.86 -13.00
CA HIS A 50 13.15 -0.46 -13.34
C HIS A 50 14.51 -0.30 -14.03
N ASN A 51 15.52 -1.06 -13.58
CA ASN A 51 16.89 -0.95 -14.05
C ASN A 51 17.19 -1.75 -15.34
N ARG A 52 16.20 -2.39 -15.98
CA ARG A 52 16.39 -3.17 -17.23
C ARG A 52 16.50 -2.30 -18.49
N GLN A 53 17.08 -1.10 -18.39
CA GLN A 53 17.32 -0.20 -19.53
C GLN A 53 18.69 -0.44 -20.15
#